data_AF-A0A914E309-F1
#
_entry.id   AF-A0A914E309-F1
#
_cell.length_a   1.000
_cell.length_b   1.000
_cell.length_c   1.000
_cell.angle_alpha   90.00
_cell.angle_beta   90.00
_cell.angle_gamma   90.00
#
_symmetry.space_group_name_H-M   'P 1'
#
loop_
_entity.id
_entity.type
_entity.pdbx_description
1 polymer ?
#
loop_
_entity_poly.entity_id
_entity_poly.type
_entity_poly.pdbx_seq_one_letter_code
_entity_poly.pdbx_strand_id
1 'polypeptide(L)'
;MQSIEIQKNYAHRLKYIPTKISKTKEAHKKAIEKFSPEAKKADFELTQIYKNPDLSLTEKRQQVKEILKSLHENIKNEIFNA
;
A
#
# COMPACT_ATOMS: atom_id res chain seq x y z
N MET A 1 -14.33 -2.36 -33.50
CA MET A 1 -13.80 -1.08 -32.98
C MET A 1 -14.05 -1.05 -31.47
N GLN A 2 -13.01 -0.95 -30.64
CA GLN A 2 -13.19 -0.83 -29.19
C GLN A 2 -13.93 0.49 -28.87
N SER A 3 -15.01 0.40 -28.08
CA SER A 3 -16.01 1.46 -27.94
C SER A 3 -15.43 2.72 -27.28
N ILE A 4 -15.89 3.88 -27.75
CA ILE A 4 -15.61 5.24 -27.22
C ILE A 4 -15.79 5.31 -25.69
N GLU A 5 -16.64 4.44 -25.15
CA GLU A 5 -16.91 4.29 -23.73
C GLU A 5 -15.70 3.77 -22.92
N ILE A 6 -14.89 2.87 -23.50
CA ILE A 6 -13.64 2.39 -22.87
C ILE A 6 -12.64 3.55 -22.72
N GLN A 7 -12.54 4.41 -23.74
CA GLN A 7 -11.65 5.57 -23.72
C GLN A 7 -12.10 6.64 -22.72
N LYS A 8 -13.41 6.92 -22.65
CA LYS A 8 -13.98 7.84 -21.65
C LYS A 8 -13.78 7.33 -20.22
N ASN A 9 -14.01 6.04 -19.99
CA ASN A 9 -13.79 5.42 -18.67
C ASN A 9 -12.32 5.41 -18.28
N TYR A 10 -11.40 5.25 -19.24
CA TYR A 10 -9.97 5.35 -19.01
C TYR A 10 -9.53 6.78 -18.67
N ALA A 11 -9.97 7.78 -19.44
CA ALA A 11 -9.69 9.20 -19.17
C ALA A 11 -10.25 9.66 -17.82
N HIS A 12 -11.45 9.20 -17.46
CA HIS A 12 -12.00 9.41 -16.13
C HIS A 12 -11.07 8.79 -15.08
N ARG A 13 -10.71 7.51 -15.21
CA ARG A 13 -9.76 6.87 -14.26
C ARG A 13 -8.44 7.63 -14.15
N LEU A 14 -7.83 8.08 -15.25
CA LEU A 14 -6.59 8.86 -15.20
C LEU A 14 -6.72 10.20 -14.46
N LYS A 15 -7.91 10.84 -14.46
CA LYS A 15 -8.13 12.09 -13.72
C LYS A 15 -8.37 11.86 -12.23
N TYR A 16 -9.02 10.76 -11.85
CA TYR A 16 -9.37 10.47 -10.45
C TYR A 16 -8.32 9.62 -9.70
N ILE A 17 -7.54 8.80 -10.39
CA ILE A 17 -6.43 8.02 -9.81
C ILE A 17 -5.43 8.93 -9.07
N PRO A 18 -4.93 10.05 -9.64
CA PRO A 18 -3.96 10.91 -8.96
C PRO A 18 -4.52 11.53 -7.69
N THR A 19 -5.78 11.98 -7.73
CA THR A 19 -6.43 12.62 -6.58
C THR A 19 -6.68 11.64 -5.43
N LYS A 20 -7.04 10.40 -5.75
CA LYS A 20 -7.15 9.33 -4.75
C LYS A 20 -5.77 8.98 -4.21
N ILE A 21 -4.77 8.76 -5.06
CA ILE A 21 -3.39 8.46 -4.63
C ILE A 21 -2.84 9.56 -3.72
N SER A 22 -3.07 10.84 -4.03
CA SER A 22 -2.62 11.96 -3.19
C SER A 22 -3.24 11.94 -1.80
N LYS A 23 -4.58 11.82 -1.72
CA LYS A 23 -5.28 11.73 -0.43
C LYS A 23 -4.87 10.49 0.37
N THR A 24 -4.65 9.37 -0.31
CA THR A 24 -4.20 8.13 0.32
C THR A 24 -2.77 8.28 0.85
N LYS A 25 -1.88 8.96 0.12
CA LYS A 25 -0.50 9.24 0.57
C LYS A 25 -0.47 10.17 1.78
N GLU A 26 -1.32 11.19 1.83
CA GLU A 26 -1.39 12.10 2.98
C GLU A 26 -1.97 11.42 4.23
N ALA A 27 -3.02 10.61 4.07
CA ALA A 27 -3.57 9.81 5.17
C ALA A 27 -2.54 8.81 5.68
N HIS A 28 -1.85 8.12 4.77
CA HIS A 28 -0.77 7.20 5.09
C HIS A 28 0.39 7.90 5.80
N LYS A 29 0.80 9.10 5.36
CA LYS A 29 1.84 9.87 6.04
C LYS A 29 1.44 10.26 7.47
N LYS A 30 0.19 10.68 7.69
CA LYS A 30 -0.33 11.00 9.04
C LYS A 30 -0.46 9.77 9.94
N ALA A 31 -0.80 8.61 9.36
CA ALA A 31 -0.81 7.33 10.07
C ALA A 31 0.61 6.94 10.50
N ILE A 32 1.58 7.00 9.57
CA ILE A 32 3.00 6.75 9.84
C ILE A 32 3.53 7.68 10.93
N GLU A 33 3.13 8.96 10.97
CA GLU A 33 3.58 9.88 12.03
C GLU A 33 3.21 9.39 13.45
N LYS A 34 2.05 8.72 13.58
CA LYS A 34 1.55 8.13 14.84
C LYS A 34 2.13 6.75 15.15
N PHE A 35 2.80 6.11 14.20
CA PHE A 35 3.36 4.78 14.37
C PHE A 35 4.58 4.79 15.30
N SER A 36 4.68 3.74 16.12
CA SER A 36 5.91 3.38 16.81
C SER A 36 7.08 3.17 15.83
N PRO A 37 8.34 3.30 16.27
CA PRO A 37 9.51 3.06 15.41
C PRO A 37 9.48 1.69 14.71
N GLU A 38 8.97 0.67 15.40
CA GLU A 38 8.81 -0.69 14.86
C GLU A 38 7.70 -0.76 13.81
N ALA A 39 6.56 -0.11 14.04
CA ALA A 39 5.48 0.00 13.05
C ALA A 39 5.92 0.75 11.78
N LYS A 40 6.71 1.82 11.93
CA LYS A 40 7.30 2.56 10.79
C LYS A 40 8.24 1.69 9.96
N LYS A 41 9.08 0.89 10.63
CA LYS A 41 10.01 -0.01 9.95
C LYS A 41 9.26 -1.10 9.19
N ALA A 42 8.25 -1.71 9.82
CA ALA A 42 7.39 -2.70 9.19
C ALA A 42 6.66 -2.14 7.97
N ASP A 43 6.05 -0.95 8.09
CA ASP A 43 5.36 -0.28 6.99
C ASP A 43 6.29 0.02 5.80
N PHE A 44 7.52 0.44 6.09
CA PHE A 44 8.56 0.63 5.08
C PHE A 44 8.91 -0.67 4.38
N GLU A 45 9.15 -1.76 5.11
CA GLU A 45 9.47 -3.08 4.54
C GLU A 45 8.32 -3.62 3.67
N LEU A 46 7.07 -3.50 4.12
CA LEU A 46 5.88 -3.85 3.35
C LEU A 46 5.80 -3.04 2.05
N THR A 47 6.10 -1.74 2.12
CA THR A 47 6.15 -0.86 0.94
C THR A 47 7.23 -1.28 -0.05
N GLN A 48 8.42 -1.69 0.43
CA GLN A 48 9.51 -2.14 -0.44
C GLN A 48 9.15 -3.44 -1.16
N ILE A 49 8.55 -4.41 -0.46
CA ILE A 49 8.08 -5.67 -1.08
C ILE A 49 7.07 -5.37 -2.20
N TYR A 50 6.13 -4.45 -1.95
CA TYR A 50 5.12 -4.13 -2.95
C TYR A 50 5.72 -3.47 -4.19
N LYS A 51 6.70 -2.59 -4.00
CA LYS A 51 7.40 -1.88 -5.08
C LYS A 51 8.41 -2.73 -5.83
N ASN A 52 8.88 -3.83 -5.27
CA ASN A 52 9.87 -4.69 -5.91
C ASN A 52 9.29 -5.33 -7.19
N PRO A 53 9.81 -5.02 -8.39
CA PRO A 53 9.32 -5.58 -9.64
C PRO A 53 9.78 -7.03 -9.87
N ASP A 54 10.84 -7.47 -9.19
CA ASP A 54 11.46 -8.79 -9.37
C ASP A 54 10.71 -9.89 -8.60
N LEU A 55 9.84 -9.51 -7.66
CA LEU A 55 9.02 -10.45 -6.90
C LEU A 55 7.69 -10.72 -7.62
N SER A 56 7.37 -12.00 -7.78
CA SER A 56 6.04 -12.44 -8.17
C SER A 56 5.02 -12.10 -7.07
N LEU A 57 3.74 -12.07 -7.46
CA LEU A 57 2.63 -11.84 -6.53
C LEU A 57 2.61 -12.85 -5.37
N THR A 58 3.03 -14.09 -5.62
CA THR A 58 3.12 -15.14 -4.61
C THR A 58 4.26 -14.88 -3.63
N GLU A 59 5.44 -14.50 -4.12
CA GLU A 59 6.60 -14.16 -3.29
C GLU A 59 6.32 -12.92 -2.44
N LYS A 60 5.68 -11.89 -3.01
CA LYS A 60 5.24 -10.71 -2.26
C LYS A 60 4.33 -11.10 -1.09
N ARG A 61 3.34 -11.98 -1.34
CA ARG A 61 2.43 -12.45 -0.29
C ARG A 61 3.16 -13.25 0.80
N GLN A 62 4.15 -14.05 0.41
CA GLN A 62 4.93 -14.84 1.37
C GLN A 62 5.78 -13.94 2.27
N GLN A 63 6.52 -12.99 1.68
CA GLN A 63 7.35 -12.05 2.45
C GLN A 63 6.51 -11.14 3.36
N VAL A 64 5.34 -10.68 2.87
CA VAL A 64 4.39 -9.94 3.71
C VAL A 64 3.92 -10.79 4.90
N LYS A 65 3.61 -12.07 4.69
CA LYS A 65 3.23 -12.97 5.79
C LYS A 65 4.35 -13.16 6.81
N GLU A 66 5.60 -13.21 6.37
CA GLU A 66 6.75 -13.36 7.27
C GLU A 66 6.94 -12.12 8.14
N ILE A 67 6.90 -10.93 7.55
CA ILE A 67 6.93 -9.67 8.30
C ILE A 67 5.76 -9.62 9.29
N LEU A 68 4.55 -9.92 8.84
CA LEU A 68 3.38 -9.92 9.72
C LEU A 68 3.46 -10.99 10.82
N LYS A 69 4.19 -12.08 10.63
CA LYS A 69 4.43 -13.07 11.70
C LYS A 69 5.44 -12.57 12.72
N SER A 70 6.49 -11.88 12.28
CA SER A 70 7.54 -11.37 13.18
C SER A 70 7.12 -10.15 13.98
N LEU A 71 6.07 -9.45 13.58
CA LEU A 71 5.57 -8.29 14.32
C LEU A 71 4.80 -8.70 15.58
N HIS A 72 5.00 -7.95 16.66
CA HIS A 72 4.18 -8.05 17.86
C HIS A 72 2.73 -7.62 17.57
N GLU A 73 1.79 -8.19 18.30
CA GLU A 73 0.34 -7.98 18.07
C GLU A 73 -0.06 -6.51 18.22
N ASN A 74 0.56 -5.77 19.15
CA ASN A 74 0.38 -4.33 19.30
C ASN A 74 0.79 -3.55 18.05
N ILE A 75 1.89 -3.95 17.40
CA ILE A 75 2.39 -3.33 16.18
C ILE A 75 1.49 -3.66 14.98
N LYS A 76 0.96 -4.88 14.91
CA LYS A 76 -0.05 -5.24 13.90
C LYS A 76 -1.31 -4.40 14.07
N ASN A 77 -1.76 -4.19 15.31
CA ASN A 77 -2.93 -3.37 15.58
C ASN A 77 -2.71 -1.90 15.20
N GLU A 78 -1.51 -1.36 15.40
CA GLU A 78 -1.15 -0.03 14.92
C GLU A 78 -1.23 0.07 13.39
N ILE A 79 -0.77 -0.95 12.65
CA ILE A 79 -0.75 -0.94 11.18
C ILE A 79 -2.15 -1.19 10.59
N PHE A 80 -2.94 -2.11 11.16
CA PHE A 80 -4.25 -2.49 10.62
C PHE A 80 -5.39 -1.55 11.04
N ASN A 81 -5.27 -0.82 12.15
CA ASN A 81 -6.30 0.10 12.65
C ASN A 81 -5.94 1.59 12.48
N ALA A 82 -4.93 1.89 11.66
CA ALA A 82 -4.44 3.25 11.40
C ALA A 82 -5.37 4.13 10.57
#